data_AF-W4GU06-F1
#
_entry.id   AF-W4GU06-F1
#
_cell.length_a   1.000
_cell.length_b   1.000
_cell.length_c   1.000
_cell.angle_alpha   90.00
_cell.angle_beta   90.00
_cell.angle_gamma   90.00
#
_symmetry.space_group_name_H-M   'P 1'
#
loop_
_entity.id
_entity.type
_entity.pdbx_description
1 polymer ?
#
loop_
_entity_poly.entity_id
_entity_poly.type
_entity_poly.pdbx_seq_one_letter_code
_entity_poly.pdbx_strand_id
1 'polypeptide(L)'
;MKNDQDGQMSFARHVYANPLNPEICPVLSLAVLLFTRGANLPGSQSLLFGYNAKERFSTWLRNTCSNSEDDIVSMGLAIADIGTHSFRKGVASSLSNCPGGPQAVSIWLRAGWSLGSVQGQYIFEGSGGDQFVGRAATGLNVNDDKFGILPPHFGNMAVVTPALWEQILPGYSTFYSPSFRSAIPFLLASLVHHHDWLNRTLHPSHPLFLSPAWVSGILTALLPNVYVGNLHNPATNMVATGIPPMYHSTSSYVTCSNR
;
A
#
# COMPACT_ATOMS: atom_id res chain seq x y z
N MET A 1 -4.33 19.84 0.93
CA MET A 1 -3.11 20.42 1.58
C MET A 1 -3.26 20.53 3.12
N LYS A 2 -2.20 20.84 3.90
CA LYS A 2 -2.26 20.92 5.39
C LYS A 2 -3.37 21.86 5.93
N ASN A 3 -3.71 22.91 5.18
CA ASN A 3 -4.73 23.91 5.55
C ASN A 3 -6.03 23.78 4.74
N ASP A 4 -6.19 22.70 3.99
CA ASP A 4 -7.32 22.45 3.11
C ASP A 4 -8.15 21.33 3.73
N GLN A 5 -8.93 21.71 4.75
CA GLN A 5 -9.77 20.79 5.52
C GLN A 5 -10.95 20.28 4.68
N ASP A 6 -11.39 21.07 3.70
CA ASP A 6 -12.47 20.74 2.77
C ASP A 6 -12.01 19.84 1.61
N GLY A 7 -10.69 19.61 1.48
CA GLY A 7 -10.13 18.76 0.44
C GLY A 7 -10.27 19.32 -0.98
N GLN A 8 -10.48 20.62 -1.13
CA GLN A 8 -10.58 21.27 -2.44
C GLN A 8 -9.27 21.23 -3.21
N MET A 9 -8.14 21.12 -2.52
CA MET A 9 -6.81 20.93 -3.08
C MET A 9 -6.32 19.49 -2.84
N SER A 10 -7.26 18.52 -2.85
CA SER A 10 -6.95 17.10 -2.82
C SER A 10 -7.00 16.50 -4.22
N PHE A 11 -6.03 15.64 -4.50
CA PHE A 11 -5.92 14.93 -5.77
C PHE A 11 -5.74 13.45 -5.49
N ALA A 12 -6.07 12.62 -6.49
CA ALA A 12 -5.91 11.18 -6.40
C ALA A 12 -4.43 10.82 -6.23
N ARG A 13 -4.12 9.99 -5.24
CA ARG A 13 -2.77 9.46 -5.01
C ARG A 13 -2.74 7.97 -5.31
N HIS A 14 -1.73 7.54 -6.06
CA HIS A 14 -1.51 6.13 -6.35
C HIS A 14 -0.88 5.46 -5.12
N VAL A 15 -1.45 4.33 -4.71
CA VAL A 15 -0.93 3.47 -3.64
C VAL A 15 -0.46 2.17 -4.25
N TYR A 16 0.74 1.72 -3.88
CA TYR A 16 1.37 0.54 -4.45
C TYR A 16 1.50 -0.55 -3.37
N ALA A 17 1.55 -1.81 -3.80
CA ALA A 17 1.97 -2.89 -2.92
C ALA A 17 3.51 -2.93 -2.83
N ASN A 18 4.03 -3.44 -1.72
CA ASN A 18 5.41 -3.91 -1.62
C ASN A 18 5.39 -5.42 -1.26
N PRO A 19 5.37 -6.31 -2.26
CA PRO A 19 5.30 -7.75 -2.02
C PRO A 19 6.62 -8.33 -1.47
N LEU A 20 7.70 -7.56 -1.53
CA LEU A 20 9.01 -7.97 -1.00
C LEU A 20 9.14 -7.70 0.49
N ASN A 21 8.41 -6.71 1.01
CA ASN A 21 8.42 -6.34 2.41
C ASN A 21 6.99 -6.21 2.95
N PRO A 22 6.37 -7.34 3.39
CA PRO A 22 4.98 -7.35 3.85
C PRO A 22 4.74 -6.47 5.09
N GLU A 23 5.73 -6.26 5.94
CA GLU A 23 5.61 -5.48 7.19
C GLU A 23 5.21 -4.02 6.96
N ILE A 24 5.65 -3.45 5.84
CA ILE A 24 5.41 -2.05 5.48
C ILE A 24 4.48 -1.90 4.27
N CYS A 25 3.94 -3.00 3.73
CA CYS A 25 3.12 -3.00 2.54
C CYS A 25 1.73 -2.41 2.82
N PRO A 26 1.37 -1.23 2.27
CA PRO A 26 0.09 -0.61 2.61
C PRO A 26 -1.12 -1.39 2.06
N VAL A 27 -0.95 -2.11 0.95
CA VAL A 27 -2.00 -2.97 0.37
C VAL A 27 -2.26 -4.17 1.26
N LEU A 28 -1.22 -4.83 1.78
CA LEU A 28 -1.38 -5.93 2.73
C LEU A 28 -2.00 -5.44 4.04
N SER A 29 -1.49 -4.33 4.60
CA SER A 29 -2.03 -3.74 5.83
C SER A 29 -3.51 -3.37 5.70
N LEU A 30 -3.90 -2.82 4.55
CA LEU A 30 -5.30 -2.54 4.25
C LEU A 30 -6.13 -3.83 4.11
N ALA A 31 -5.57 -4.89 3.52
CA ALA A 31 -6.24 -6.18 3.42
C ALA A 31 -6.48 -6.79 4.80
N VAL A 32 -5.47 -6.80 5.67
CA VAL A 32 -5.62 -7.26 7.05
C VAL A 32 -6.70 -6.47 7.78
N LEU A 33 -6.68 -5.13 7.66
CA LEU A 33 -7.73 -4.29 8.25
C LEU A 33 -9.13 -4.61 7.70
N LEU A 34 -9.27 -4.80 6.39
CA LEU A 34 -10.57 -5.05 5.77
C LEU A 34 -11.16 -6.39 6.21
N PHE A 35 -10.36 -7.46 6.13
CA PHE A 35 -10.84 -8.82 6.41
C PHE A 35 -10.94 -9.14 7.90
N THR A 36 -10.33 -8.36 8.78
CA THR A 36 -10.48 -8.50 10.25
C THR A 36 -11.78 -7.92 10.80
N ARG A 37 -12.45 -7.04 10.07
CA ARG A 37 -13.60 -6.28 10.59
C ARG A 37 -14.87 -7.10 10.83
N GLY A 38 -14.89 -8.36 10.41
CA GLY A 38 -16.03 -9.25 10.57
C GLY A 38 -17.29 -8.75 9.84
N ALA A 39 -18.44 -9.36 10.15
CA ALA A 39 -19.72 -8.90 9.62
C ALA A 39 -20.17 -7.62 10.34
N ASN A 40 -20.42 -6.55 9.58
CA ASN A 40 -21.04 -5.35 10.15
C ASN A 40 -22.49 -5.68 10.56
N LEU A 41 -22.79 -5.56 11.85
CA LEU A 41 -24.16 -5.64 12.36
C LEU A 41 -24.95 -4.42 11.90
N PRO A 42 -26.29 -4.50 11.77
CA PRO A 42 -27.13 -3.32 11.52
C PRO A 42 -26.82 -2.20 12.54
N GLY A 43 -26.49 -1.00 12.04
CA GLY A 43 -26.05 0.13 12.87
C GLY A 43 -24.54 0.22 13.13
N SER A 44 -23.75 -0.75 12.64
CA SER A 44 -22.28 -0.71 12.71
C SER A 44 -21.70 0.36 11.80
N GLN A 45 -20.51 0.82 12.16
CA GLN A 45 -19.82 1.87 11.44
C GLN A 45 -19.36 1.42 10.04
N SER A 46 -19.76 2.16 9.00
CA SER A 46 -19.34 1.92 7.61
C SER A 46 -17.94 2.46 7.28
N LEU A 47 -17.40 3.41 8.07
CA LEU A 47 -16.09 3.99 7.79
C LEU A 47 -14.97 2.98 8.04
N LEU A 48 -14.13 2.75 7.02
CA LEU A 48 -13.01 1.80 7.07
C LEU A 48 -12.06 2.00 8.27
N PHE A 49 -11.72 3.24 8.60
CA PHE A 49 -10.78 3.57 9.68
C PHE A 49 -11.45 3.89 11.01
N GLY A 50 -12.77 3.90 11.04
CA GLY A 50 -13.54 4.26 12.23
C GLY A 50 -13.63 5.77 12.48
N TYR A 51 -14.36 6.16 13.53
CA TYR A 51 -14.44 7.56 13.98
C TYR A 51 -13.18 7.92 14.76
N ASN A 52 -12.85 9.21 14.81
CA ASN A 52 -11.69 9.73 15.55
C ASN A 52 -10.39 8.97 15.21
N ALA A 53 -10.24 8.58 13.94
CA ALA A 53 -9.14 7.74 13.48
C ALA A 53 -7.78 8.39 13.76
N LYS A 54 -7.71 9.73 13.68
CA LYS A 54 -6.50 10.52 14.01
C LYS A 54 -6.14 10.37 15.49
N GLU A 55 -7.09 10.59 16.38
CA GLU A 55 -6.88 10.53 17.83
C GLU A 55 -6.52 9.11 18.25
N ARG A 56 -7.26 8.11 17.76
CA ARG A 56 -6.96 6.68 18.00
C ARG A 56 -5.57 6.30 17.53
N PHE A 57 -5.19 6.70 16.32
CA PHE A 57 -3.85 6.44 15.78
C PHE A 57 -2.77 7.16 16.60
N SER A 58 -3.01 8.41 17.03
CA SER A 58 -2.05 9.14 17.86
C SER A 58 -1.85 8.50 19.23
N THR A 59 -2.91 7.99 19.86
CA THR A 59 -2.81 7.26 21.14
C THR A 59 -2.08 5.94 20.95
N TRP A 60 -2.44 5.17 19.91
CA TRP A 60 -1.76 3.92 19.59
C TRP A 60 -0.26 4.12 19.33
N LEU A 61 0.11 5.16 18.58
CA LEU A 61 1.50 5.49 18.28
C LEU A 61 2.28 5.80 19.55
N ARG A 62 1.72 6.62 20.45
CA ARG A 62 2.37 6.94 21.74
C ARG A 62 2.62 5.69 22.57
N ASN A 63 1.60 4.86 22.72
CA ASN A 63 1.72 3.61 23.49
C ASN A 63 2.74 2.66 22.87
N THR A 64 2.76 2.56 21.54
CA THR A 64 3.73 1.73 20.81
C THR A 64 5.15 2.24 21.04
N CYS A 65 5.38 3.54 20.91
CA CYS A 65 6.69 4.14 21.17
C CYS A 65 7.13 3.97 22.64
N SER A 66 6.23 4.14 23.62
CA SER A 66 6.54 3.90 25.03
C SER A 66 6.93 2.44 25.32
N ASN A 67 6.33 1.47 24.62
CA ASN A 67 6.67 0.06 24.77
C ASN A 67 7.98 -0.33 24.08
N SER A 68 8.53 0.55 23.23
CA SER A 68 9.77 0.35 22.49
C SER A 68 10.77 1.49 22.76
N GLU A 69 10.76 2.03 23.98
CA GLU A 69 11.56 3.21 24.35
C GLU A 69 13.06 2.93 24.18
N ASP A 70 13.55 1.80 24.66
CA ASP A 70 14.97 1.43 24.58
C ASP A 70 15.45 1.38 23.12
N ASP A 71 14.66 0.78 22.23
CA ASP A 71 14.98 0.70 20.80
C ASP A 71 15.02 2.10 20.17
N ILE A 72 14.06 2.97 20.50
CA ILE A 72 13.98 4.34 19.99
C ILE A 72 15.17 5.18 20.47
N VAL A 73 15.54 5.08 21.75
CA VAL A 73 16.70 5.77 22.32
C VAL A 73 17.99 5.25 21.71
N SER A 74 18.10 3.93 21.45
CA SER A 74 19.28 3.35 20.78
C SER A 74 19.49 3.88 19.35
N MET A 75 18.41 4.29 18.68
CA MET A 75 18.46 4.97 17.38
C MET A 75 18.79 6.47 17.47
N GLY A 76 19.00 7.00 18.68
CA GLY A 76 19.30 8.41 18.92
C GLY A 76 18.09 9.33 18.82
N LEU A 77 16.88 8.81 19.00
CA LEU A 77 15.63 9.55 18.92
C LEU A 77 14.99 9.72 20.30
N ALA A 78 14.28 10.83 20.52
CA ALA A 78 13.39 10.97 21.66
C ALA A 78 11.95 10.62 21.23
N ILE A 79 11.20 9.93 22.11
CA ILE A 79 9.77 9.63 21.86
C ILE A 79 8.97 10.91 21.58
N ALA A 80 9.33 12.02 22.23
CA ALA A 80 8.68 13.32 22.04
C ALA A 80 8.79 13.86 20.59
N ASP A 81 9.78 13.39 19.82
CA ASP A 81 9.99 13.78 18.42
C ASP A 81 9.17 12.91 17.44
N ILE A 82 8.58 11.82 17.92
CA ILE A 82 7.78 10.91 17.11
C ILE A 82 6.31 11.29 17.22
N GLY A 83 5.75 11.75 16.11
CA GLY A 83 4.34 12.07 15.99
C GLY A 83 3.74 11.51 14.70
N THR A 84 2.43 11.67 14.55
CA THR A 84 1.70 11.20 13.36
C THR A 84 2.24 11.81 12.05
N HIS A 85 2.83 13.01 12.12
CA HIS A 85 3.47 13.66 10.98
C HIS A 85 4.85 13.09 10.62
N SER A 86 5.49 12.33 11.52
CA SER A 86 6.84 11.78 11.32
C SER A 86 6.88 10.80 10.15
N PHE A 87 5.83 9.99 9.94
CA PHE A 87 5.73 9.10 8.78
C PHE A 87 5.79 9.87 7.44
N ARG A 88 4.93 10.88 7.29
CA ARG A 88 4.88 11.67 6.06
C ARG A 88 6.15 12.48 5.82
N LYS A 89 6.72 13.08 6.87
CA LYS A 89 7.98 13.84 6.78
C LYS A 89 9.17 12.92 6.50
N GLY A 90 9.25 11.80 7.22
CA GLY A 90 10.32 10.82 7.10
C GLY A 90 10.39 10.21 5.71
N VAL A 91 9.24 9.79 5.14
CA VAL A 91 9.19 9.30 3.75
C VAL A 91 9.63 10.40 2.77
N ALA A 92 9.15 11.64 2.93
CA ALA A 92 9.55 12.74 2.06
C ALA A 92 11.06 13.03 2.12
N SER A 93 11.62 13.06 3.32
CA SER A 93 13.06 13.23 3.55
C SER A 93 13.88 12.07 2.99
N SER A 94 13.46 10.81 3.21
CA SER A 94 14.13 9.63 2.69
C SER A 94 14.16 9.64 1.16
N LEU A 95 13.04 9.94 0.51
CA LEU A 95 12.97 9.98 -0.95
C LEU A 95 13.78 11.14 -1.54
N SER A 96 13.81 12.28 -0.86
CA SER A 96 14.59 13.45 -1.30
C SER A 96 16.11 13.23 -1.21
N ASN A 97 16.55 12.28 -0.37
CA ASN A 97 17.95 11.90 -0.23
C ASN A 97 18.31 10.63 -1.03
N CYS A 98 17.42 10.14 -1.89
CA CYS A 98 17.66 8.92 -2.67
C CYS A 98 18.27 9.26 -4.03
N PRO A 99 19.54 8.89 -4.32
CA PRO A 99 20.13 9.08 -5.65
C PRO A 99 19.33 8.32 -6.71
N GLY A 100 18.97 9.01 -7.79
CA GLY A 100 18.09 8.47 -8.84
C GLY A 100 16.61 8.40 -8.46
N GLY A 101 16.25 8.89 -7.26
CA GLY A 101 14.89 8.89 -6.75
C GLY A 101 13.97 9.95 -7.40
N PRO A 102 12.71 10.04 -6.92
CA PRO A 102 11.73 10.98 -7.43
C PRO A 102 12.16 12.44 -7.27
N GLN A 103 11.71 13.30 -8.20
CA GLN A 103 11.97 14.73 -8.12
C GLN A 103 11.35 15.35 -6.86
N ALA A 104 12.09 16.25 -6.20
CA ALA A 104 11.69 16.89 -4.95
C ALA A 104 10.28 17.51 -5.01
N VAL A 105 9.95 18.16 -6.12
CA VAL A 105 8.62 18.76 -6.35
C VAL A 105 7.50 17.72 -6.29
N SER A 106 7.65 16.56 -6.93
CA SER A 106 6.66 15.49 -6.87
C SER A 106 6.51 14.93 -5.46
N ILE A 107 7.61 14.85 -4.71
CA ILE A 107 7.60 14.45 -3.30
C ILE A 107 6.81 15.46 -2.45
N TRP A 108 7.07 16.76 -2.62
CA TRP A 108 6.37 17.82 -1.88
C TRP A 108 4.88 17.86 -2.18
N LEU A 109 4.51 17.74 -3.46
CA LEU A 109 3.12 17.63 -3.88
C LEU A 109 2.46 16.42 -3.21
N ARG A 110 3.06 15.23 -3.28
CA ARG A 110 2.50 14.03 -2.63
C ARG A 110 2.40 14.18 -1.11
N ALA A 111 3.37 14.82 -0.47
CA ALA A 111 3.34 15.15 0.96
C ALA A 111 2.30 16.24 1.30
N GLY A 112 1.68 16.87 0.31
CA GLY A 112 0.69 17.93 0.47
C GLY A 112 1.29 19.22 1.04
N TRP A 113 2.56 19.48 0.72
CA TRP A 113 3.27 20.71 1.08
C TRP A 113 3.01 21.79 0.05
N SER A 114 3.02 23.05 0.50
CA SER A 114 2.88 24.20 -0.40
C SER A 114 4.17 24.37 -1.21
N LEU A 115 4.03 24.63 -2.51
CA LEU A 115 5.13 25.04 -3.38
C LEU A 115 5.41 26.56 -3.30
N GLY A 116 4.65 27.30 -2.48
CA GLY A 116 4.70 28.76 -2.45
C GLY A 116 3.95 29.40 -3.63
N SER A 117 3.87 30.73 -3.62
CA SER A 117 3.03 31.49 -4.55
C SER A 117 3.49 31.41 -6.00
N VAL A 118 4.81 31.39 -6.25
CA VAL A 118 5.37 31.42 -7.61
C VAL A 118 5.34 30.03 -8.23
N GLN A 119 5.95 29.03 -7.60
CA GLN A 119 6.03 27.68 -8.17
C GLN A 119 4.64 27.04 -8.29
N GLY A 120 3.74 27.29 -7.34
CA GLY A 120 2.36 26.78 -7.37
C GLY A 120 1.49 27.33 -8.51
N GLN A 121 1.91 28.39 -9.21
CA GLN A 121 1.19 28.90 -10.39
C GLN A 121 1.49 28.12 -11.68
N TYR A 122 2.63 27.43 -11.73
CA TYR A 122 3.14 26.81 -12.97
C TYR A 122 3.40 25.32 -12.85
N ILE A 123 3.51 24.80 -11.63
CA ILE A 123 3.80 23.40 -11.34
C ILE A 123 2.55 22.72 -10.83
N PHE A 124 2.07 21.77 -11.62
CA PHE A 124 0.88 20.98 -11.32
C PHE A 124 1.24 19.52 -11.06
N GLU A 125 0.35 18.81 -10.38
CA GLU A 125 0.45 17.38 -10.19
C GLU A 125 0.39 16.64 -11.54
N GLY A 126 1.42 15.83 -11.80
CA GLY A 126 1.46 14.90 -12.91
C GLY A 126 1.30 13.47 -12.41
N SER A 127 0.47 12.67 -13.08
CA SER A 127 0.24 11.27 -12.72
C SER A 127 1.54 10.47 -12.64
N GLY A 128 2.44 10.61 -13.61
CA GLY A 128 3.74 9.91 -13.62
C GLY A 128 4.63 10.22 -12.40
N GLY A 129 4.66 11.49 -11.96
CA GLY A 129 5.41 11.90 -10.77
C GLY A 129 4.85 11.28 -9.49
N ASP A 130 3.53 11.35 -9.30
CA ASP A 130 2.87 10.74 -8.13
C ASP A 130 3.01 9.21 -8.13
N GLN A 131 2.94 8.57 -9.30
CA GLN A 131 3.15 7.13 -9.46
C GLN A 131 4.56 6.71 -9.02
N PHE A 132 5.61 7.43 -9.49
CA PHE A 132 6.99 7.13 -9.11
C PHE A 132 7.23 7.35 -7.61
N VAL A 133 6.80 8.50 -7.07
CA VAL A 133 6.90 8.77 -5.63
C VAL A 133 6.12 7.73 -4.83
N GLY A 134 4.93 7.35 -5.30
CA GLY A 134 4.08 6.41 -4.60
C GLY A 134 4.63 5.01 -4.52
N ARG A 135 5.28 4.55 -5.58
CA ARG A 135 6.00 3.27 -5.59
C ARG A 135 7.24 3.32 -4.68
N ALA A 136 8.03 4.38 -4.73
CA ALA A 136 9.20 4.52 -3.86
C ALA A 136 8.81 4.67 -2.38
N ALA A 137 7.68 5.33 -2.09
CA ALA A 137 7.17 5.55 -0.74
C ALA A 137 6.76 4.26 0.00
N THR A 138 6.62 3.12 -0.70
CA THR A 138 6.35 1.82 -0.07
C THR A 138 7.62 1.08 0.35
N GLY A 139 8.78 1.73 0.25
CA GLY A 139 10.09 1.16 0.59
C GLY A 139 10.70 0.30 -0.52
N LEU A 140 10.15 0.34 -1.73
CA LEU A 140 10.80 -0.27 -2.89
C LEU A 140 12.04 0.55 -3.26
N ASN A 141 13.18 -0.13 -3.38
CA ASN A 141 14.45 0.51 -3.73
C ASN A 141 14.44 0.92 -5.21
N VAL A 142 14.58 2.22 -5.47
CA VAL A 142 14.57 2.82 -6.83
C VAL A 142 15.77 2.45 -7.70
N ASN A 143 16.76 1.74 -7.12
CA ASN A 143 17.96 1.28 -7.80
C ASN A 143 18.00 -0.25 -7.93
N ASP A 144 16.96 -0.96 -7.49
CA ASP A 144 16.85 -2.42 -7.54
C ASP A 144 16.02 -2.84 -8.77
N ASP A 145 16.37 -3.94 -9.43
CA ASP A 145 15.67 -4.42 -10.62
C ASP A 145 14.20 -4.76 -10.35
N LYS A 146 13.86 -5.09 -9.11
CA LYS A 146 12.49 -5.35 -8.64
C LYS A 146 11.72 -4.11 -8.23
N PHE A 147 12.23 -2.90 -8.48
CA PHE A 147 11.44 -1.68 -8.27
C PHE A 147 10.10 -1.75 -9.01
N GLY A 148 10.10 -2.36 -10.20
CA GLY A 148 8.93 -2.60 -11.03
C GLY A 148 8.00 -3.72 -10.59
N ILE A 149 8.16 -4.28 -9.39
CA ILE A 149 7.35 -5.40 -8.94
C ILE A 149 5.86 -5.07 -8.96
N LEU A 150 5.06 -5.99 -9.49
CA LEU A 150 3.62 -5.89 -9.57
C LEU A 150 2.98 -6.34 -8.25
N PRO A 151 1.83 -5.76 -7.87
CA PRO A 151 1.08 -6.28 -6.73
C PRO A 151 0.66 -7.74 -6.98
N PRO A 152 0.48 -8.57 -5.94
CA PRO A 152 -0.24 -9.81 -6.08
C PRO A 152 -1.62 -9.54 -6.68
N HIS A 153 -1.98 -10.29 -7.71
CA HIS A 153 -3.24 -10.10 -8.42
C HIS A 153 -3.74 -11.42 -9.01
N PHE A 154 -5.05 -11.49 -9.27
CA PHE A 154 -5.64 -12.61 -9.97
C PHE A 154 -5.55 -12.40 -11.48
N GLY A 155 -5.16 -13.43 -12.23
CA GLY A 155 -5.16 -13.37 -13.69
C GLY A 155 -6.56 -13.42 -14.30
N ASN A 156 -7.48 -14.13 -13.65
CA ASN A 156 -8.89 -14.16 -13.99
C ASN A 156 -9.71 -13.71 -12.79
N MET A 157 -10.40 -12.59 -12.93
CA MET A 157 -11.24 -12.04 -11.86
C MET A 157 -12.51 -12.87 -11.59
N ALA A 158 -12.90 -13.76 -12.51
CA ALA A 158 -14.04 -14.66 -12.32
C ALA A 158 -13.74 -15.82 -11.34
N VAL A 159 -12.49 -15.97 -10.89
CA VAL A 159 -12.11 -17.00 -9.91
C VAL A 159 -12.87 -16.84 -8.59
N VAL A 160 -13.22 -15.59 -8.22
CA VAL A 160 -14.02 -15.30 -7.02
C VAL A 160 -15.41 -14.85 -7.44
N THR A 161 -16.39 -15.76 -7.30
CA THR A 161 -17.79 -15.49 -7.66
C THR A 161 -18.44 -14.48 -6.71
N PRO A 162 -19.54 -13.81 -7.10
CA PRO A 162 -20.27 -12.91 -6.19
C PRO A 162 -20.71 -13.60 -4.89
N ALA A 163 -21.14 -14.86 -4.97
CA ALA A 163 -21.53 -15.65 -3.79
C ALA A 163 -20.33 -15.90 -2.87
N LEU A 164 -19.17 -16.22 -3.44
CA LEU A 164 -17.94 -16.40 -2.66
C LEU A 164 -17.50 -15.09 -2.00
N TRP A 165 -17.63 -13.95 -2.69
CA TRP A 165 -17.33 -12.64 -2.08
C TRP A 165 -18.17 -12.37 -0.83
N GLU A 166 -19.48 -12.63 -0.87
CA GLU A 166 -20.34 -12.48 0.30
C GLU A 166 -19.98 -13.45 1.43
N GLN A 167 -19.49 -14.65 1.10
CA GLN A 167 -19.06 -15.62 2.10
C GLN A 167 -17.78 -15.17 2.83
N ILE A 168 -16.79 -14.68 2.09
CA ILE A 168 -15.45 -14.37 2.65
C ILE A 168 -15.35 -12.95 3.20
N LEU A 169 -16.21 -12.04 2.74
CA LEU A 169 -16.30 -10.66 3.18
C LEU A 169 -17.79 -10.24 3.25
N PRO A 170 -18.50 -10.59 4.33
CA PRO A 170 -19.94 -10.35 4.46
C PRO A 170 -20.35 -8.90 4.22
N GLY A 171 -21.36 -8.71 3.36
CA GLY A 171 -21.82 -7.40 2.93
C GLY A 171 -20.94 -6.77 1.85
N TYR A 172 -20.25 -7.60 1.08
CA TYR A 172 -19.41 -7.19 -0.04
C TYR A 172 -20.17 -6.26 -0.99
N SER A 173 -21.39 -6.64 -1.37
CA SER A 173 -22.21 -5.91 -2.34
C SER A 173 -22.99 -4.73 -1.74
N THR A 174 -23.16 -4.70 -0.42
CA THR A 174 -24.02 -3.73 0.28
C THR A 174 -23.22 -2.62 0.97
N PHE A 175 -22.13 -2.96 1.65
CA PHE A 175 -21.36 -2.00 2.45
C PHE A 175 -20.27 -1.29 1.67
N TYR A 176 -19.80 -1.87 0.57
CA TYR A 176 -18.66 -1.35 -0.19
C TYR A 176 -19.11 -0.76 -1.53
N SER A 177 -18.74 0.49 -1.77
CA SER A 177 -19.03 1.17 -3.02
C SER A 177 -18.39 0.42 -4.21
N PRO A 178 -18.96 0.50 -5.43
CA PRO A 178 -18.36 -0.10 -6.62
C PRO A 178 -16.89 0.33 -6.82
N SER A 179 -16.58 1.60 -6.55
CA SER A 179 -15.23 2.13 -6.68
C SER A 179 -14.25 1.46 -5.71
N PHE A 180 -14.64 1.21 -4.46
CA PHE A 180 -13.78 0.50 -3.49
C PHE A 180 -13.68 -1.00 -3.80
N ARG A 181 -14.77 -1.61 -4.27
CA ARG A 181 -14.78 -3.03 -4.68
C ARG A 181 -13.75 -3.35 -5.76
N SER A 182 -13.39 -2.38 -6.61
CA SER A 182 -12.33 -2.58 -7.61
C SER A 182 -10.94 -2.86 -7.01
N ALA A 183 -10.69 -2.42 -5.77
CA ALA A 183 -9.42 -2.66 -5.08
C ALA A 183 -9.40 -3.98 -4.28
N ILE A 184 -10.55 -4.48 -3.84
CA ILE A 184 -10.68 -5.67 -2.97
C ILE A 184 -10.00 -6.93 -3.55
N PRO A 185 -10.05 -7.21 -4.86
CA PRO A 185 -9.28 -8.29 -5.46
C PRO A 185 -7.78 -8.27 -5.17
N PHE A 186 -7.16 -7.09 -5.20
CA PHE A 186 -5.74 -6.92 -4.89
C PHE A 186 -5.46 -7.12 -3.41
N LEU A 187 -6.40 -6.73 -2.54
CA LEU A 187 -6.32 -6.97 -1.10
C LEU A 187 -6.37 -8.48 -0.80
N LEU A 188 -7.33 -9.19 -1.40
CA LEU A 188 -7.44 -10.64 -1.24
C LEU A 188 -6.20 -11.36 -1.81
N ALA A 189 -5.75 -11.00 -3.01
CA ALA A 189 -4.55 -11.58 -3.61
C ALA A 189 -3.31 -11.33 -2.74
N SER A 190 -3.22 -10.16 -2.09
CA SER A 190 -2.14 -9.86 -1.14
C SER A 190 -2.20 -10.75 0.10
N LEU A 191 -3.39 -11.01 0.67
CA LEU A 191 -3.54 -11.98 1.77
C LEU A 191 -3.14 -13.39 1.36
N VAL A 192 -3.58 -13.83 0.18
CA VAL A 192 -3.22 -15.16 -0.37
C VAL A 192 -1.70 -15.27 -0.53
N HIS A 193 -1.07 -14.28 -1.17
CA HIS A 193 0.36 -14.27 -1.41
C HIS A 193 1.19 -14.28 -0.12
N HIS A 194 0.71 -13.59 0.93
CA HIS A 194 1.42 -13.47 2.20
C HIS A 194 0.88 -14.41 3.29
N HIS A 195 0.07 -15.41 2.95
CA HIS A 195 -0.58 -16.31 3.90
C HIS A 195 0.41 -16.91 4.92
N ASP A 196 1.50 -17.50 4.44
CA ASP A 196 2.49 -18.17 5.30
C ASP A 196 3.30 -17.20 6.14
N TRP A 197 3.51 -15.98 5.65
CA TRP A 197 4.18 -14.93 6.41
C TRP A 197 3.28 -14.42 7.54
N LEU A 198 2.00 -14.17 7.24
CA LEU A 198 1.01 -13.76 8.23
C LEU A 198 0.84 -14.81 9.33
N ASN A 199 0.76 -16.10 8.96
CA ASN A 199 0.61 -17.20 9.91
C ASN A 199 1.82 -17.33 10.87
N ARG A 200 3.03 -16.99 10.41
CA ARG A 200 4.25 -17.03 11.24
C ARG A 200 4.46 -15.77 12.08
N THR A 201 3.96 -14.63 11.63
CA THR A 201 4.35 -13.32 12.20
C THR A 201 3.25 -12.72 13.08
N LEU A 202 1.98 -12.93 12.75
CA LEU A 202 0.89 -12.43 13.58
C LEU A 202 0.72 -13.27 14.84
N HIS A 203 0.33 -12.62 15.93
CA HIS A 203 0.03 -13.33 17.18
C HIS A 203 -1.06 -14.39 16.97
N PRO A 204 -0.98 -15.59 17.58
CA PRO A 204 -1.97 -16.66 17.38
C PRO A 204 -3.44 -16.28 17.69
N SER A 205 -3.66 -15.23 18.49
CA SER A 205 -5.00 -14.70 18.78
C SER A 205 -5.43 -13.54 17.86
N HIS A 206 -4.69 -13.27 16.78
CA HIS A 206 -4.98 -12.16 15.89
C HIS A 206 -6.36 -12.36 15.21
N PRO A 207 -7.25 -11.35 15.19
CA PRO A 207 -8.62 -11.51 14.67
C PRO A 207 -8.71 -11.97 13.22
N LEU A 208 -7.65 -11.77 12.43
CA LEU A 208 -7.60 -12.22 11.04
C LEU A 208 -7.81 -13.74 10.93
N PHE A 209 -7.29 -14.50 11.89
CA PHE A 209 -7.41 -15.96 11.92
C PHE A 209 -8.84 -16.45 12.19
N LEU A 210 -9.73 -15.56 12.64
CA LEU A 210 -11.16 -15.80 12.81
C LEU A 210 -12.00 -15.26 11.65
N SER A 211 -11.38 -14.56 10.69
CA SER A 211 -12.10 -13.99 9.56
C SER A 211 -12.65 -15.08 8.63
N PRO A 212 -13.83 -14.89 8.00
CA PRO A 212 -14.40 -15.87 7.08
C PRO A 212 -13.46 -16.27 5.94
N ALA A 213 -12.68 -15.31 5.42
CA ALA A 213 -11.64 -15.57 4.42
C ALA A 213 -10.56 -16.52 4.95
N TRP A 214 -10.15 -16.42 6.20
CA TRP A 214 -9.13 -17.30 6.77
C TRP A 214 -9.66 -18.70 7.09
N VAL A 215 -10.78 -18.78 7.82
CA VAL A 215 -11.32 -20.07 8.30
C VAL A 215 -11.90 -20.95 7.18
N SER A 216 -12.32 -20.37 6.05
CA SER A 216 -12.85 -21.13 4.92
C SER A 216 -11.81 -21.95 4.16
N GLY A 217 -10.51 -21.72 4.40
CA GLY A 217 -9.42 -22.33 3.63
C GLY A 217 -9.28 -21.79 2.20
N ILE A 218 -10.06 -20.76 1.84
CA ILE A 218 -10.07 -20.20 0.49
C ILE A 218 -8.73 -19.57 0.12
N LEU A 219 -7.99 -19.02 1.08
CA LEU A 219 -6.72 -18.35 0.81
C LEU A 219 -5.72 -19.33 0.18
N THR A 220 -5.59 -20.52 0.76
CA THR A 220 -4.73 -21.59 0.23
C THR A 220 -5.24 -22.11 -1.11
N ALA A 221 -6.57 -22.28 -1.25
CA ALA A 221 -7.18 -22.75 -2.49
C ALA A 221 -6.99 -21.77 -3.67
N LEU A 222 -6.91 -20.47 -3.37
CA LEU A 222 -6.72 -19.42 -4.37
C LEU A 222 -5.25 -19.20 -4.77
N LEU A 223 -4.29 -19.74 -4.02
CA LEU A 223 -2.85 -19.54 -4.28
C LEU A 223 -2.42 -19.82 -5.73
N PRO A 224 -2.87 -20.91 -6.40
CA PRO A 224 -2.50 -21.18 -7.80
C PRO A 224 -2.98 -20.11 -8.80
N ASN A 225 -3.93 -19.26 -8.41
CA ASN A 225 -4.52 -18.23 -9.24
C ASN A 225 -3.91 -16.85 -9.01
N VAL A 226 -2.99 -16.71 -8.04
CA VAL A 226 -2.33 -15.45 -7.72
C VAL A 226 -1.03 -15.34 -8.48
N TYR A 227 -0.92 -14.25 -9.23
CA TYR A 227 0.24 -13.88 -10.01
C TYR A 227 0.98 -12.74 -9.33
N VAL A 228 2.30 -12.77 -9.49
CA VAL A 228 3.22 -11.66 -9.27
C VAL A 228 3.99 -11.41 -10.56
N GLY A 229 4.78 -10.35 -10.64
CA GLY A 229 5.62 -10.09 -11.80
C GLY A 229 6.49 -8.88 -11.58
N ASN A 230 7.36 -8.58 -12.55
CA ASN A 230 8.20 -7.40 -12.52
C ASN A 230 8.12 -6.70 -13.87
N LEU A 231 7.83 -5.38 -13.86
CA LEU A 231 7.57 -4.53 -15.02
C LEU A 231 6.35 -4.92 -15.87
N HIS A 232 6.23 -6.19 -16.23
CA HIS A 232 5.13 -6.74 -17.00
C HIS A 232 4.89 -8.21 -16.62
N ASN A 233 3.63 -8.61 -16.45
CA ASN A 233 3.25 -10.01 -16.36
C ASN A 233 2.54 -10.42 -17.66
N PRO A 234 3.12 -11.34 -18.47
CA PRO A 234 2.55 -11.70 -19.77
C PRO A 234 1.29 -12.57 -19.69
N ALA A 235 1.05 -13.26 -18.57
CA ALA A 235 -0.15 -14.08 -18.40
C ALA A 235 -1.39 -13.21 -18.13
N THR A 236 -1.20 -12.06 -17.48
CA THR A 236 -2.29 -11.15 -17.08
C THR A 236 -2.27 -9.82 -17.85
N ASN A 237 -1.23 -9.57 -18.64
CA ASN A 237 -0.91 -8.30 -19.30
C ASN A 237 -0.80 -7.09 -18.34
N MET A 238 -0.60 -7.34 -17.05
CA MET A 238 -0.45 -6.25 -16.08
C MET A 238 0.92 -5.59 -16.25
N VAL A 239 0.92 -4.26 -16.40
CA VAL A 239 2.13 -3.45 -16.59
C VAL A 239 2.35 -2.55 -15.38
N ALA A 240 3.60 -2.41 -14.95
CA ALA A 240 3.98 -1.55 -13.85
C ALA A 240 3.90 -0.07 -14.24
N THR A 241 3.33 0.75 -13.37
CA THR A 241 3.32 2.21 -13.49
C THR A 241 4.32 2.84 -12.52
N GLY A 242 4.69 4.11 -12.76
CA GLY A 242 5.65 4.84 -11.92
C GLY A 242 7.09 4.37 -12.08
N ILE A 243 7.45 3.86 -13.25
CA ILE A 243 8.78 3.33 -13.56
C ILE A 243 9.61 4.43 -14.25
N PRO A 244 10.78 4.80 -13.72
CA PRO A 244 11.62 5.80 -14.36
C PRO A 244 12.32 5.21 -15.61
N PRO A 245 12.70 6.04 -16.60
CA PRO A 245 13.25 5.58 -17.89
C PRO A 245 14.45 4.63 -17.79
N MET A 246 15.22 4.70 -16.70
CA MET A 246 16.41 3.86 -16.51
C MET A 246 16.12 2.35 -16.46
N TYR A 247 14.86 1.96 -16.23
CA TYR A 247 14.43 0.56 -16.18
C TYR A 247 14.02 -0.02 -17.55
N HIS A 248 13.91 0.81 -18.59
CA HIS A 248 13.49 0.35 -19.92
C HIS A 248 14.67 -0.07 -20.82
N SER A 249 15.92 0.16 -20.40
CA SER A 249 17.12 -0.05 -21.23
C SER A 249 17.81 -1.41 -21.06
N THR A 250 17.48 -2.21 -20.04
CA THR A 250 18.18 -3.48 -19.75
C THR A 250 17.66 -4.69 -20.54
N SER A 251 16.51 -4.61 -21.20
CA SER A 251 15.99 -5.73 -22.00
C SER A 251 16.68 -5.87 -23.38
N SER A 252 17.44 -4.86 -23.81
CA SER A 252 17.96 -4.78 -25.19
C SER A 252 19.40 -5.30 -25.37
N TYR A 253 20.12 -5.66 -24.30
CA TYR A 253 21.56 -5.96 -24.38
C TYR A 253 21.94 -7.44 -24.36
N VAL A 254 20.99 -8.38 -24.33
CA VAL A 254 21.29 -9.83 -24.24
C VAL A 254 21.41 -10.54 -25.59
N THR A 255 21.20 -9.87 -26.73
CA THR A 255 21.22 -10.54 -28.05
C THR A 255 22.45 -10.28 -28.93
N CYS A 256 23.48 -9.56 -28.45
CA CYS A 256 24.71 -9.33 -29.23
C CYS A 256 25.92 -10.08 -28.66
N SER A 257 25.82 -11.40 -28.57
CA SER A 257 26.95 -12.30 -28.32
C SER A 257 26.62 -13.66 -28.93
N ASN A 258 26.61 -13.72 -30.27
CA ASN A 258 26.81 -14.93 -31.07
C ASN A 258 26.75 -14.53 -32.55
N ARG A 259 27.89 -14.05 -33.07
CA ARG A 259 28.30 -14.17 -34.48
C ARG A 259 29.81 -14.03 -34.56
#